data_AF-A0A9P7MQW8-F1
#
_entry.id   AF-A0A9P7MQW8-F1
#
_cell.length_a   1.000
_cell.length_b   1.000
_cell.length_c   1.000
_cell.angle_alpha   90.00
_cell.angle_beta   90.00
_cell.angle_gamma   90.00
#
_symmetry.space_group_name_H-M   'P 1'
#
loop_
_entity.id
_entity.type
_entity.pdbx_description
1 polymer ?
#
loop_
_entity_poly.entity_id
_entity_poly.type
_entity_poly.pdbx_seq_one_letter_code
_entity_poly.pdbx_strand_id
1 'polypeptide(L)'
;MVQITSLMVAVIMAITSATQAGAWDCTPGLLYCAGNLLRHGYNGGNITEAAKAANVKDLYYYQALFKCEADGGITYAEPCLFDCENGGRGENDFCSL
;
A
#
# COMPACT_ATOMS: atom_id res chain seq x y z
N MET A 1 14.08 -55.35 4.49
CA MET A 1 13.32 -54.39 3.67
C MET A 1 13.33 -53.06 4.39
N VAL A 2 14.02 -52.05 3.85
CA VAL A 2 14.15 -50.73 4.48
C VAL A 2 13.22 -49.78 3.73
N GLN A 3 12.14 -49.32 4.38
CA GLN A 3 11.26 -48.31 3.81
C GLN A 3 11.86 -46.94 4.09
N ILE A 4 12.31 -46.25 3.05
CA ILE A 4 12.78 -44.87 3.14
C ILE A 4 11.57 -43.98 2.87
N THR A 5 10.86 -43.60 3.93
CA THR A 5 9.75 -42.63 3.85
C THR A 5 10.33 -41.26 3.55
N SER A 6 10.11 -40.81 2.31
CA SER A 6 10.51 -39.52 1.78
C SER A 6 9.89 -38.39 2.62
N LEU A 7 10.72 -37.60 3.32
CA LEU A 7 10.30 -36.35 3.95
C LEU A 7 10.22 -35.27 2.87
N MET A 8 9.02 -34.89 2.46
CA MET A 8 8.82 -33.64 1.73
C MET A 8 8.96 -32.48 2.72
N VAL A 9 10.08 -31.77 2.65
CA VAL A 9 10.26 -30.50 3.37
C VAL A 9 9.56 -29.42 2.55
N ALA A 10 8.34 -29.05 2.97
CA ALA A 10 7.66 -27.87 2.46
C ALA A 10 8.35 -26.63 3.02
N VAL A 11 9.19 -25.98 2.21
CA VAL A 11 9.74 -24.66 2.53
C VAL A 11 8.60 -23.66 2.36
N ILE A 12 7.93 -23.33 3.47
CA ILE A 12 7.02 -22.19 3.52
C ILE A 12 7.93 -20.97 3.45
N MET A 13 8.01 -20.35 2.27
CA MET A 13 8.51 -18.99 2.15
C MET A 13 7.54 -18.11 2.91
N ALA A 14 7.87 -17.80 4.16
CA ALA A 14 7.25 -16.71 4.87
C ALA A 14 7.48 -15.45 4.03
N ILE A 15 6.43 -14.98 3.37
CA ILE A 15 6.40 -13.65 2.78
C ILE A 15 6.51 -12.74 4.00
N THR A 16 7.72 -12.30 4.32
CA THR A 16 7.93 -11.29 5.33
C THR A 16 7.26 -10.06 4.77
N SER A 17 6.00 -9.81 5.15
CA SER A 17 5.43 -8.48 5.01
C SER A 17 6.43 -7.57 5.69
N ALA A 18 7.06 -6.72 4.89
CA ALA A 18 7.88 -5.65 5.40
C ALA A 18 6.92 -4.83 6.27
N THR A 19 6.91 -5.13 7.56
CA THR A 19 6.23 -4.31 8.56
C THR A 19 7.01 -3.01 8.55
N GLN A 20 6.58 -2.10 7.68
CA GLN A 20 7.11 -0.76 7.65
C GLN A 20 6.55 -0.06 8.87
N ALA A 21 7.26 -0.34 9.95
CA ALA A 21 7.14 0.34 11.21
C ALA A 21 7.31 1.84 10.96
N GLY A 22 6.27 2.57 11.34
CA GLY A 22 6.37 3.95 11.78
C GLY A 22 6.24 5.00 10.69
N ALA A 23 5.00 5.37 10.36
CA ALA A 23 4.53 6.76 10.37
C ALA A 23 3.07 6.84 9.88
N TRP A 24 2.21 7.32 10.78
CA TRP A 24 0.76 7.53 10.64
C TRP A 24 -0.14 6.30 10.50
N ASP A 25 -1.35 6.47 11.04
CA ASP A 25 -2.46 5.51 11.19
C ASP A 25 -3.15 5.33 9.84
N CYS A 26 -2.39 4.82 8.87
CA CYS A 26 -2.93 4.23 7.65
C CYS A 26 -3.96 3.18 8.11
N THR A 27 -5.22 3.59 8.13
CA THR A 27 -6.29 2.77 8.71
C THR A 27 -6.63 1.69 7.70
N PRO A 28 -6.48 0.40 8.04
CA PRO A 28 -6.72 -0.67 7.09
C PRO A 28 -8.10 -0.58 6.43
N GLY A 29 -8.12 -0.68 5.11
CA GLY A 29 -9.33 -0.59 4.30
C GLY A 29 -9.74 0.82 3.86
N LEU A 30 -9.13 1.88 4.41
CA LEU A 30 -9.38 3.25 3.94
C LEU A 30 -8.49 3.62 2.75
N LEU A 31 -9.00 4.55 1.94
CA LEU A 31 -8.31 5.19 0.85
C LEU A 31 -7.71 6.52 1.31
N TYR A 32 -6.47 6.78 0.90
CA TYR A 32 -5.77 8.01 1.19
C TYR A 32 -5.14 8.58 -0.07
N CYS A 33 -5.21 9.90 -0.23
CA CYS A 33 -4.41 10.63 -1.18
C CYS A 33 -2.92 10.44 -0.88
N ALA A 34 -2.10 10.23 -1.91
CA ALA A 34 -0.64 10.19 -1.74
C ALA A 34 -0.10 11.42 -1.01
N GLY A 35 -0.62 12.61 -1.34
CA GLY A 35 -0.26 13.86 -0.65
C GLY A 35 -0.58 13.84 0.84
N ASN A 36 -1.72 13.27 1.24
CA ASN A 36 -2.06 13.13 2.66
C ASN A 36 -1.13 12.11 3.32
N LEU A 37 -0.92 10.93 2.73
CA LEU A 37 0.03 9.93 3.26
C LEU A 37 1.41 10.57 3.56
N LEU A 38 1.96 11.30 2.59
CA LEU A 38 3.23 12.03 2.74
C LEU A 38 3.20 13.09 3.84
N ARG A 39 2.16 13.93 3.88
CA ARG A 39 2.05 15.05 4.82
C ARG A 39 2.15 14.61 6.28
N HIS A 40 1.74 13.38 6.55
CA HIS A 40 1.72 12.82 7.89
C HIS A 40 2.82 11.77 8.12
N GLY A 41 3.78 11.67 7.19
CA GLY A 41 5.05 10.98 7.39
C GLY A 41 5.15 9.60 6.78
N TYR A 42 4.13 9.11 6.06
CA TYR A 42 4.24 7.84 5.35
C TYR A 42 5.41 7.88 4.37
N ASN A 43 6.12 6.76 4.23
CA ASN A 43 7.32 6.70 3.41
C ASN A 43 7.01 6.93 1.93
N GLY A 44 7.53 8.01 1.33
CA GLY A 44 7.32 8.33 -0.09
C GLY A 44 7.92 7.32 -1.07
N GLY A 45 8.97 6.60 -0.65
CA GLY A 45 9.51 5.47 -1.40
C GLY A 45 8.48 4.35 -1.56
N ASN A 46 7.72 4.01 -0.51
CA ASN A 46 6.65 3.02 -0.61
C ASN A 46 5.53 3.45 -1.55
N ILE A 47 5.16 4.73 -1.52
CA ILE A 47 4.14 5.29 -2.43
C ILE A 47 4.62 5.13 -3.88
N THR A 48 5.89 5.45 -4.13
CA THR A 48 6.53 5.29 -5.43
C THR A 48 6.55 3.82 -5.87
N GLU A 49 6.94 2.90 -4.99
CA GLU A 49 7.00 1.47 -5.33
C GLU A 49 5.59 0.87 -5.53
N ALA A 50 4.59 1.28 -4.75
CA ALA A 50 3.20 0.87 -4.95
C ALA A 50 2.63 1.38 -6.28
N ALA A 51 2.96 2.62 -6.69
CA ALA A 51 2.59 3.17 -7.98
C ALA A 51 3.26 2.40 -9.14
N LYS A 52 4.56 2.11 -9.03
CA LYS A 52 5.30 1.31 -10.02
C LYS A 52 4.77 -0.11 -10.15
N ALA A 53 4.43 -0.75 -9.04
CA ALA A 53 3.81 -2.08 -9.04
C ALA A 53 2.48 -2.10 -9.80
N ALA A 54 1.76 -0.98 -9.83
CA ALA A 54 0.56 -0.76 -10.63
C ALA A 54 0.81 -0.24 -12.07
N ASN A 55 2.07 -0.18 -12.52
CA ASN A 55 2.49 0.36 -13.82
C ASN A 55 2.12 1.85 -14.03
N VAL A 56 2.00 2.61 -12.94
CA VAL A 56 1.74 4.05 -12.97
C VAL A 56 3.07 4.77 -13.18
N LYS A 57 3.12 5.67 -14.16
CA LYS A 57 4.33 6.45 -14.45
C LYS A 57 4.48 7.60 -13.43
N ASP A 58 5.72 7.89 -13.06
CA ASP A 58 6.13 8.70 -11.89
C ASP A 58 5.49 10.10 -11.73
N LEU A 59 4.93 10.70 -12.79
CA LEU A 59 4.46 12.09 -12.74
C LEU A 59 3.03 12.26 -12.18
N TYR A 60 2.28 11.19 -11.94
CA TYR A 60 0.85 11.28 -11.60
C TYR A 60 0.45 10.68 -10.25
N TYR A 61 1.36 10.02 -9.53
CA TYR A 61 0.95 9.32 -8.30
C TYR A 61 0.68 10.26 -7.11
N TYR A 62 1.20 11.49 -7.10
CA TYR A 62 0.95 12.44 -5.99
C TYR A 62 -0.52 12.83 -5.86
N GLN A 63 -1.28 12.70 -6.94
CA GLN A 63 -2.73 12.93 -7.01
C GLN A 63 -3.48 11.60 -7.19
N ALA A 64 -2.98 10.49 -6.64
CA ALA A 64 -3.68 9.21 -6.69
C ALA A 64 -4.16 8.78 -5.31
N LEU A 65 -5.20 7.95 -5.31
CA LEU A 65 -5.67 7.24 -4.13
C LEU A 65 -4.88 5.94 -3.96
N PHE A 66 -4.53 5.68 -2.70
CA PHE A 66 -3.89 4.46 -2.26
C PHE A 66 -4.75 3.84 -1.17
N LYS A 67 -5.00 2.54 -1.29
CA LYS A 67 -5.70 1.77 -0.26
C LYS A 67 -4.71 1.31 0.79
N CYS A 68 -5.06 1.52 2.04
CA CYS A 68 -4.32 0.96 3.15
C CYS A 68 -4.62 -0.53 3.35
N GLU A 69 -3.57 -1.33 3.45
CA GLU A 69 -3.67 -2.77 3.69
C GLU A 69 -3.54 -3.10 5.19
N ALA A 70 -3.95 -4.31 5.57
CA ALA A 70 -3.95 -4.76 6.96
C ALA A 70 -2.55 -4.84 7.61
N ASP A 71 -1.49 -4.93 6.80
CA ASP A 71 -0.10 -4.96 7.25
C ASP A 71 0.55 -3.56 7.35
N GLY A 72 -0.25 -2.49 7.14
CA GLY A 72 0.22 -1.11 7.12
C GLY A 72 0.90 -0.72 5.79
N GLY A 73 0.94 -1.63 4.82
CA GLY A 73 1.31 -1.32 3.44
C GLY A 73 0.20 -0.56 2.72
N ILE A 74 0.48 -0.17 1.48
CA ILE A 74 -0.49 0.46 0.59
C ILE A 74 -0.49 -0.19 -0.78
N THR A 75 -1.64 -0.21 -1.41
CA THR A 75 -1.82 -0.58 -2.82
C THR A 75 -2.36 0.63 -3.59
N TYR A 76 -1.92 0.79 -4.83
CA TYR A 76 -2.49 1.82 -5.70
C TYR A 76 -3.96 1.49 -6.00
N ALA A 77 -4.86 2.47 -5.82
CA ALA A 77 -6.29 2.31 -6.08
C ALA A 77 -6.67 2.93 -7.44
N GLU A 78 -6.54 4.25 -7.57
CA GLU A 78 -6.93 4.97 -8.79
C GLU A 78 -6.23 6.33 -8.92
N PRO A 79 -6.08 6.86 -10.14
CA PRO A 79 -5.59 8.22 -10.34
C PRO A 79 -6.73 9.23 -10.14
N CYS A 80 -6.45 10.37 -9.51
CA CYS A 80 -7.36 11.52 -9.56
C CYS A 80 -6.98 12.41 -10.74
N LEU A 81 -7.98 12.78 -11.55
CA LEU A 81 -7.78 13.58 -12.76
C LEU A 81 -7.54 15.07 -12.47
N PHE A 82 -8.12 15.59 -11.39
CA PHE A 82 -8.06 17.01 -11.03
C PHE A 82 -7.45 17.21 -9.65
N ASP A 83 -8.14 16.74 -8.62
CA ASP A 83 -7.65 16.84 -7.26
C ASP A 83 -7.99 15.60 -6.43
N CYS A 84 -7.22 15.42 -5.37
CA CYS A 84 -7.44 14.39 -4.37
C CYS A 84 -7.72 15.07 -3.03
N GLU A 85 -8.95 14.95 -2.57
CA GLU A 85 -9.46 15.65 -1.40
C GLU A 85 -9.44 14.76 -0.16
N ASN A 86 -9.16 15.40 0.98
CA ASN A 86 -9.18 14.74 2.28
C ASN A 86 -10.63 14.49 2.72
N GLY A 87 -11.02 13.21 2.88
CA GLY A 87 -12.36 12.83 3.31
C GLY A 87 -12.66 13.15 4.78
N GLY A 88 -11.62 13.40 5.57
CA GLY A 88 -11.70 13.63 7.00
C GLY A 88 -11.31 12.40 7.80
N ARG A 89 -11.38 12.54 9.13
CA ARG A 89 -10.89 11.51 10.05
C ARG A 89 -11.78 10.26 10.00
N GLY A 90 -11.18 9.13 9.64
CA GLY A 90 -11.87 7.84 9.59
C GLY A 90 -12.68 7.62 8.32
N GLU A 91 -12.59 8.54 7.37
CA GLU A 91 -13.27 8.49 6.08
C GLU A 91 -12.26 8.27 4.96
N ASN A 92 -12.75 7.81 3.81
CA ASN A 92 -11.94 7.70 2.61
C ASN A 92 -11.67 9.10 2.03
N ASP A 93 -10.41 9.35 1.68
CA ASP A 93 -10.09 10.37 0.71
C ASP A 93 -10.74 10.04 -0.65
N PHE A 94 -10.96 11.05 -1.47
CA PHE A 94 -11.68 10.89 -2.73
C PHE A 94 -11.14 11.80 -3.83
N CYS A 95 -11.32 11.37 -5.09
CA CYS A 95 -11.03 12.22 -6.23
C CYS A 95 -12.22 13.15 -6.51
N SER A 96 -11.96 14.45 -6.64
CA SER A 96 -12.98 15.43 -7.08
C SER A 96 -12.87 15.74 -8.57
N LEU A 97 -13.99 16.21 -9.14
CA LEU A 97 -14.18 16.51 -10.57
C LEU A 97 -14.08 18.01 -10.84
#